data_AF-A0A482YFD5-F1
#
_entry.id   AF-A0A482YFD5-F1
#
_cell.length_a   1.000
_cell.length_b   1.000
_cell.length_c   1.000
_cell.angle_alpha   90.00
_cell.angle_beta   90.00
_cell.angle_gamma   90.00
#
_symmetry.space_group_name_H-M   'P 1'
#
loop_
_entity.id
_entity.type
_entity.pdbx_description
1 polymer ?
#
loop_
_entity_poly.entity_id
_entity_poly.type
_entity_poly.pdbx_seq_one_letter_code
_entity_poly.pdbx_strand_id
1 'polypeptide(L)'
;MSSSPPETETYEVTLSRDEQWVAHHALSNRLDAALDADEKPPEWTIEVLETIEADGDTERLTGSQADRLYDTLATYVDREETPPRDVSDATTVLARLEDVRTD
;
A
#
# COMPACT_ATOMS: atom_id res chain seq x y z
N MET A 1 21.93 -9.39 -29.66
CA MET A 1 22.05 -9.62 -28.22
C MET A 1 20.98 -8.77 -27.56
N SER A 2 19.84 -9.35 -27.21
CA SER A 2 18.80 -8.66 -26.44
C SER A 2 18.96 -9.11 -25.00
N SER A 3 19.52 -8.25 -24.17
CA SER A 3 19.45 -8.43 -22.72
C SER A 3 18.04 -8.04 -22.32
N SER A 4 17.28 -8.95 -21.71
CA SER A 4 16.04 -8.59 -21.03
C SER A 4 16.37 -7.51 -20.00
N PRO A 5 15.50 -6.49 -19.81
CA PRO A 5 15.63 -5.58 -18.68
C PRO A 5 15.69 -6.41 -17.39
N PRO A 6 16.45 -5.97 -16.36
CA PRO A 6 16.34 -6.58 -15.05
C PRO A 6 14.87 -6.51 -14.61
N GLU A 7 14.29 -7.65 -14.26
CA GLU A 7 12.95 -7.72 -13.69
C GLU A 7 13.01 -6.99 -12.34
N THR A 8 12.16 -5.98 -12.14
CA THR A 8 12.07 -5.30 -10.85
C THR A 8 11.68 -6.34 -9.80
N GLU A 9 12.47 -6.43 -8.72
CA GLU A 9 12.20 -7.35 -7.64
C GLU A 9 10.83 -7.05 -7.00
N THR A 10 10.07 -8.11 -6.75
CA THR A 10 8.72 -8.04 -6.19
C THR A 10 8.62 -8.98 -5.01
N TYR A 11 7.92 -8.54 -3.98
CA TYR A 11 7.71 -9.22 -2.72
C TYR A 11 6.23 -9.59 -2.61
N GLU A 12 5.96 -10.80 -2.11
CA GLU A 12 4.61 -11.26 -1.83
C GLU A 12 4.22 -10.82 -0.42
N VAL A 13 3.15 -10.04 -0.34
CA VAL A 13 2.51 -9.67 0.93
C VAL A 13 1.16 -10.37 0.93
N THR A 14 0.81 -11.08 2.00
CA THR A 14 -0.50 -11.74 2.11
C THR A 14 -1.39 -10.93 3.03
N LEU A 15 -2.44 -10.34 2.47
CA LEU A 15 -3.42 -9.56 3.21
C LEU A 15 -4.77 -10.29 3.28
N SER A 16 -5.40 -10.25 4.44
CA SER A 16 -6.82 -10.60 4.58
C SER A 16 -7.71 -9.53 3.95
N ARG A 17 -8.99 -9.86 3.74
CA ARG A 17 -9.96 -8.93 3.16
C ARG A 17 -10.11 -7.62 3.95
N ASP A 18 -10.08 -7.69 5.28
CA ASP A 18 -10.18 -6.52 6.14
C ASP A 18 -8.90 -5.65 6.02
N GLU A 19 -7.73 -6.28 5.94
CA GLU A 19 -6.45 -5.60 5.75
C GLU A 19 -6.33 -4.96 4.35
N GLN A 20 -6.78 -5.65 3.30
CA GLN A 20 -6.90 -5.09 1.94
C GLN A 20 -7.82 -3.86 1.94
N TRP A 21 -8.95 -3.93 2.63
CA TRP A 21 -9.89 -2.82 2.70
C TRP A 21 -9.26 -1.60 3.37
N VAL A 22 -8.52 -1.78 4.46
CA VAL A 22 -7.83 -0.68 5.15
C VAL A 22 -6.70 -0.10 4.30
N ALA A 23 -5.91 -0.94 3.61
CA ALA A 23 -4.88 -0.48 2.68
C ALA A 23 -5.48 0.32 1.52
N HIS A 24 -6.55 -0.18 0.90
CA HIS A 24 -7.31 0.53 -0.11
C HIS A 24 -7.84 1.88 0.43
N HIS A 25 -8.49 1.87 1.61
CA HIS A 25 -9.05 3.09 2.19
C HIS A 25 -7.98 4.15 2.49
N ALA A 26 -6.82 3.75 3.01
CA ALA A 26 -5.71 4.68 3.25
C ALA A 26 -5.18 5.31 1.95
N LEU A 27 -5.08 4.53 0.87
CA LEU A 27 -4.66 5.00 -0.46
C LEU A 27 -5.72 5.91 -1.11
N SER A 28 -7.01 5.58 -0.96
CA SER A 28 -8.11 6.41 -1.44
C SER A 28 -8.15 7.76 -0.72
N ASN A 29 -7.93 7.80 0.60
CA ASN A 29 -7.78 9.07 1.33
C ASN A 29 -6.60 9.89 0.83
N ARG A 30 -5.48 9.25 0.47
CA ARG A 30 -4.33 9.93 -0.14
C ARG A 30 -4.67 10.50 -1.52
N LEU A 31 -5.40 9.74 -2.32
CA LEU A 31 -5.87 10.15 -3.65
C LEU A 31 -6.79 11.37 -3.53
N ASP A 32 -7.80 11.30 -2.66
CA ASP A 32 -8.75 12.37 -2.43
C ASP A 32 -8.06 13.64 -1.92
N ALA A 33 -7.11 13.50 -0.98
CA ALA A 33 -6.35 14.65 -0.48
C ALA A 33 -5.52 15.36 -1.57
N ALA A 34 -4.96 14.62 -2.53
CA ALA A 34 -4.25 15.21 -3.67
C ALA A 34 -5.23 15.95 -4.60
N LEU A 35 -6.40 15.35 -4.88
CA LEU A 35 -7.43 15.95 -5.72
C LEU A 35 -8.02 17.22 -5.09
N ASP A 36 -8.29 17.21 -3.78
CA ASP A 36 -8.77 18.37 -3.02
C ASP A 36 -7.75 19.51 -3.01
N ALA A 37 -6.47 19.20 -3.11
CA ALA A 37 -5.38 20.17 -3.23
C ALA A 37 -5.14 20.67 -4.69
N ASP A 38 -5.95 20.24 -5.67
CA ASP A 38 -5.74 20.48 -7.11
C ASP A 38 -4.39 19.94 -7.62
N GLU A 39 -3.88 18.87 -6.98
CA GLU A 39 -2.64 18.20 -7.34
C GLU A 39 -2.91 16.91 -8.12
N LYS A 40 -1.99 16.54 -9.03
CA LYS A 40 -2.04 15.22 -9.67
C LYS A 40 -1.61 14.16 -8.65
N PRO A 41 -2.43 13.13 -8.39
CA PRO A 41 -2.04 12.02 -7.52
C PRO A 41 -0.78 11.32 -8.04
N PRO A 42 0.12 10.86 -7.16
CA PRO A 42 1.27 10.09 -7.58
C PRO A 42 0.86 8.80 -8.30
N GLU A 43 1.52 8.47 -9.42
CA GLU A 43 1.18 7.28 -10.23
C GLU A 43 1.28 5.98 -9.43
N TRP A 44 2.24 5.89 -8.53
CA TRP A 44 2.41 4.73 -7.65
C TRP A 44 1.17 4.45 -6.79
N THR A 45 0.40 5.48 -6.41
CA THR A 45 -0.79 5.30 -5.56
C THR A 45 -1.86 4.52 -6.32
N ILE A 46 -2.01 4.79 -7.62
CA ILE A 46 -2.93 4.07 -8.51
C ILE A 46 -2.43 2.64 -8.73
N GLU A 47 -1.14 2.45 -9.01
CA GLU A 47 -0.57 1.11 -9.21
C GLU A 47 -0.75 0.19 -7.99
N VAL A 48 -0.58 0.73 -6.77
CA VAL A 48 -0.79 -0.05 -5.54
C VAL A 48 -2.27 -0.33 -5.30
N LEU A 49 -3.16 0.62 -5.60
CA LEU A 49 -4.62 0.38 -5.57
C LEU A 49 -5.01 -0.76 -6.51
N GLU A 50 -4.57 -0.72 -7.77
CA GLU A 50 -4.81 -1.78 -8.74
C GLU A 50 -4.28 -3.13 -8.26
N THR A 51 -3.15 -3.14 -7.56
CA THR A 51 -2.55 -4.37 -7.00
C THR A 51 -3.39 -4.94 -5.86
N ILE A 52 -3.90 -4.08 -4.95
CA ILE A 52 -4.75 -4.50 -3.82
C ILE A 52 -6.14 -4.92 -4.29
N GLU A 53 -6.64 -4.30 -5.37
CA GLU A 53 -7.95 -4.61 -5.95
C GLU A 53 -7.93 -5.85 -6.86
N ALA A 54 -6.75 -6.30 -7.29
CA ALA A 54 -6.62 -7.52 -8.05
C ALA A 54 -7.09 -8.70 -7.19
N ASP A 55 -8.07 -9.47 -7.70
CA ASP A 55 -8.64 -10.61 -6.99
C ASP A 55 -7.52 -11.60 -6.55
N GLY A 56 -7.31 -11.70 -5.23
CA GLY A 56 -6.32 -12.57 -4.60
C GLY A 56 -6.12 -12.19 -3.14
N ASP A 57 -5.53 -13.10 -2.36
CA ASP A 57 -5.14 -12.84 -0.95
C ASP A 57 -3.64 -12.48 -0.84
N THR A 58 -2.95 -12.34 -1.97
CA THR A 58 -1.49 -12.14 -2.00
C THR A 58 -1.12 -11.13 -3.07
N GLU A 59 -0.69 -9.97 -2.61
CA GLU A 59 -0.30 -8.82 -3.37
C GLU A 59 1.20 -8.91 -3.73
N ARG A 60 1.54 -8.63 -4.99
CA ARG A 60 2.94 -8.56 -5.43
C ARG A 60 3.36 -7.11 -5.56
N LEU A 61 4.10 -6.63 -4.56
CA LEU A 61 4.57 -5.25 -4.49
C LEU A 61 6.06 -5.17 -4.81
N THR A 62 6.48 -4.15 -5.54
CA THR A 62 7.91 -3.79 -5.56
C THR A 62 8.33 -3.23 -4.21
N GLY A 63 9.63 -3.27 -3.88
CA GLY A 63 10.12 -2.68 -2.62
C GLY A 63 9.71 -1.21 -2.45
N SER A 64 9.79 -0.43 -3.52
CA SER A 64 9.36 0.98 -3.51
C SER A 64 7.86 1.18 -3.28
N GLN A 65 7.02 0.23 -3.72
CA GLN A 65 5.58 0.24 -3.45
C GLN A 65 5.30 -0.16 -2.00
N ALA A 66 6.01 -1.16 -1.46
CA ALA A 66 5.92 -1.55 -0.06
C ALA A 66 6.33 -0.41 0.89
N ASP A 67 7.43 0.30 0.60
CA ASP A 67 7.86 1.49 1.34
C ASP A 67 6.77 2.58 1.38
N ARG A 68 6.22 2.91 0.21
CA ARG A 68 5.23 3.99 0.10
C ARG A 68 3.89 3.63 0.71
N LEU A 69 3.49 2.37 0.61
CA LEU A 69 2.31 1.85 1.30
C LEU A 69 2.53 1.88 2.82
N TYR A 70 3.72 1.49 3.29
CA TYR A 70 4.08 1.59 4.71
C TYR A 70 3.95 3.03 5.20
N ASP A 71 4.57 4.00 4.52
CA ASP A 71 4.53 5.41 4.94
C ASP A 71 3.10 5.97 4.95
N THR A 72 2.28 5.53 3.99
CA THR A 72 0.87 5.91 3.91
C THR A 72 0.05 5.34 5.05
N LEU A 73 0.24 4.06 5.38
CA LEU A 73 -0.43 3.40 6.49
C LEU A 73 0.05 3.94 7.85
N ALA A 74 1.34 4.23 8.00
CA ALA A 74 1.89 4.85 9.19
C ALA A 74 1.24 6.22 9.45
N THR A 75 1.12 7.04 8.40
CA THR A 75 0.39 8.31 8.48
C THR A 75 -1.09 8.10 8.79
N TYR A 76 -1.71 7.05 8.24
CA TYR A 76 -3.12 6.75 8.45
C TYR A 76 -3.41 6.33 9.90
N VAL A 77 -2.59 5.47 10.51
CA VAL A 77 -2.80 5.04 11.91
C VAL A 77 -2.58 6.17 12.91
N ASP A 78 -1.72 7.14 12.59
CA ASP A 78 -1.41 8.28 13.47
C ASP A 78 -2.52 9.37 13.47
N ARG A 79 -3.50 9.29 12.57
CA ARG A 79 -4.62 10.25 12.54
C ARG A 79 -5.61 9.94 13.66
N GLU A 80 -5.97 10.98 14.42
CA GLU A 80 -6.96 10.88 15.52
C GLU A 80 -8.34 10.41 15.05
N GLU A 81 -8.69 10.64 13.78
CA GLU A 81 -9.97 10.28 13.19
C GLU A 81 -10.03 8.82 12.72
N THR A 82 -8.91 8.11 12.73
CA THR A 82 -8.84 6.73 12.24
C THR A 82 -9.59 5.78 13.18
N PRO A 83 -10.55 4.99 12.68
CA PRO A 83 -11.30 4.06 13.51
C PRO A 83 -10.39 3.03 14.20
N PRO A 84 -10.63 2.66 15.47
CA PRO A 84 -9.79 1.70 16.19
C PRO A 84 -9.65 0.33 15.51
N ARG A 85 -10.67 -0.10 14.76
CA ARG A 85 -10.61 -1.35 13.98
C ARG A 85 -9.57 -1.23 12.87
N ASP A 86 -9.64 -0.15 12.10
CA ASP A 86 -8.70 0.12 11.02
C ASP A 86 -7.27 0.28 11.55
N VAL A 87 -7.08 0.88 12.74
CA VAL A 87 -5.75 0.95 13.39
C VAL A 87 -5.19 -0.46 13.62
N SER A 88 -5.99 -1.39 14.13
CA SER A 88 -5.57 -2.78 14.36
C SER A 88 -5.16 -3.48 13.06
N ASP A 89 -6.01 -3.38 12.03
CA ASP A 89 -5.75 -4.03 10.75
C ASP A 89 -4.55 -3.40 10.04
N ALA A 90 -4.47 -2.06 9.98
CA ALA A 90 -3.33 -1.32 9.43
C ALA A 90 -2.01 -1.62 10.15
N THR A 91 -2.03 -1.75 11.48
CA THR A 91 -0.83 -2.11 12.26
C THR A 91 -0.32 -3.50 11.87
N THR A 92 -1.24 -4.43 11.59
CA THR A 92 -0.87 -5.78 11.14
C THR A 92 -0.28 -5.73 9.73
N VAL A 93 -0.81 -4.89 8.84
CA VAL A 93 -0.21 -4.65 7.51
C VAL A 93 1.17 -4.01 7.62
N LEU A 94 1.35 -3.00 8.49
CA LEU A 94 2.64 -2.34 8.72
C LEU A 94 3.73 -3.33 9.13
N ALA A 95 3.41 -4.27 10.04
CA ALA A 95 4.34 -5.31 10.45
C ALA A 95 4.78 -6.21 9.27
N ARG A 96 3.84 -6.63 8.42
CA ARG A 96 4.17 -7.43 7.22
C ARG A 96 5.00 -6.64 6.21
N LEU A 97 4.71 -5.35 6.06
CA LEU A 97 5.48 -4.47 5.18
C LEU A 97 6.89 -4.24 5.71
N GLU A 98 7.08 -4.13 7.03
CA GLU A 98 8.40 -3.99 7.64
C GLU A 98 9.28 -5.21 7.35
N ASP A 99 8.72 -6.42 7.41
CA ASP A 99 9.45 -7.66 7.08
C ASP A 99 10.00 -7.61 5.64
N VAL A 100 9.16 -7.29 4.65
CA VAL A 100 9.58 -7.27 3.23
C VAL A 100 10.44 -6.07 2.83
N ARG A 101 10.48 -5.00 3.64
CA ARG A 101 11.34 -3.83 3.41
C ARG A 101 12.77 -4.04 3.87
N THR A 102 13.01 -5.06 4.69
CA THR A 102 14.31 -5.33 5.31
C THR A 102 15.07 -6.49 4.63
N ASP A 103 14.44 -7.17 3.67
CA ASP A 103 15.01 -8.23 2.81
C ASP A 103 15.65 -7.66 1.52
#